data_AF-D8M1V4-F1
#
_entry.id   AF-D8M1V4-F1
#
_cell.length_a   1.000
_cell.length_b   1.000
_cell.length_c   1.000
_cell.angle_alpha   90.00
_cell.angle_beta   90.00
_cell.angle_gamma   90.00
#
_symmetry.space_group_name_H-M   'P 1'
#
loop_
_entity.id
_entity.type
_entity.pdbx_description
1 polymer ?
#
loop_
_entity_poly.entity_id
_entity_poly.type
_entity_poly.pdbx_seq_one_letter_code
_entity_poly.pdbx_strand_id
1 'polypeptide(L)'
;MNNPDAEPFMTPVPWKEWNLFDYPEIVKNPMDLSTVKVFPVLSISDQKLTDNKYPDAYAFAEDMRLIWSNCILYNPEGTEVRAAGEHFSVLFEEKWKALLNKRRFFLSMNNN
;
A
#
# COMPACT_ATOMS: atom_id res chain seq x y z
N MET A 1 10.02 -12.68 -0.64
CA MET A 1 9.13 -12.36 0.50
C MET A 1 7.96 -13.30 0.37
N ASN A 2 7.85 -14.32 1.23
CA ASN A 2 6.68 -15.17 1.32
C ASN A 2 6.15 -15.02 2.74
N ASN A 3 5.43 -13.92 2.98
CA ASN A 3 4.74 -13.71 4.25
C ASN A 3 3.31 -14.21 4.05
N PRO A 4 2.87 -15.31 4.70
CA PRO A 4 1.50 -15.80 4.56
C PRO A 4 0.46 -14.74 4.92
N ASP A 5 0.79 -13.84 5.85
CA ASP A 5 -0.10 -12.73 6.24
C ASP A 5 -0.35 -11.75 5.10
N ALA A 6 0.52 -11.71 4.08
CA ALA A 6 0.38 -10.82 2.93
C ALA A 6 -0.63 -11.32 1.88
N GLU A 7 -0.96 -12.62 1.89
CA GLU A 7 -1.81 -13.26 0.87
C GLU A 7 -3.16 -12.54 0.66
N PRO A 8 -3.91 -12.14 1.72
CA PRO A 8 -5.20 -11.48 1.56
C PRO A 8 -5.15 -10.13 0.84
N PHE A 9 -3.96 -9.54 0.71
CA PHE A 9 -3.75 -8.21 0.12
C PHE A 9 -3.18 -8.27 -1.29
N MET A 10 -2.88 -9.47 -1.81
CA MET A 10 -2.19 -9.63 -3.09
C MET A 10 -3.05 -9.31 -4.30
N THR A 11 -4.35 -9.53 -4.22
CA THR A 11 -5.30 -9.37 -5.33
C THR A 11 -6.61 -8.72 -4.84
N PRO A 12 -7.45 -8.17 -5.75
CA PRO A 12 -8.72 -7.58 -5.34
C PRO A 12 -9.58 -8.56 -4.54
N VAL A 13 -10.23 -8.09 -3.47
CA VAL A 13 -11.14 -8.91 -2.67
C VAL A 13 -12.27 -9.45 -3.58
N PRO A 14 -12.41 -10.78 -3.74
CA PRO A 14 -13.43 -11.37 -4.60
C PRO A 14 -14.79 -11.42 -3.89
N TRP A 15 -15.28 -10.25 -3.47
CA TRP A 15 -16.44 -10.10 -2.60
C TRP A 15 -17.71 -10.77 -3.14
N LYS A 16 -17.90 -10.82 -4.47
CA LYS A 16 -19.02 -11.55 -5.09
C LYS A 16 -18.90 -13.07 -4.87
N GLU A 17 -17.72 -13.62 -5.04
CA GLU A 17 -17.46 -15.07 -4.91
C GLU A 17 -17.53 -15.52 -3.44
N TRP A 18 -17.17 -14.62 -2.52
CA TRP A 18 -17.25 -14.84 -1.07
C TRP A 18 -18.62 -14.46 -0.47
N ASN A 19 -19.59 -14.02 -1.27
CA ASN A 19 -20.92 -13.55 -0.84
C ASN A 19 -20.88 -12.36 0.16
N LEU A 20 -19.86 -11.51 0.06
CA LEU A 20 -19.68 -10.30 0.84
C LEU A 20 -20.34 -9.09 0.15
N PHE A 21 -21.67 -9.13 0.02
CA PHE A 21 -22.42 -8.12 -0.76
C PHE A 21 -22.42 -6.72 -0.12
N ASP A 22 -22.11 -6.63 1.17
CA ASP A 22 -21.93 -5.38 1.92
C ASP A 22 -20.55 -4.74 1.70
N TYR A 23 -19.57 -5.48 1.15
CA TYR A 23 -18.23 -4.98 0.89
C TYR A 23 -18.19 -3.70 0.06
N PRO A 24 -18.84 -3.59 -1.12
CA PRO A 24 -18.90 -2.32 -1.86
C PRO A 24 -19.74 -1.22 -1.16
N GLU A 25 -20.58 -1.58 -0.20
CA GLU A 25 -21.33 -0.63 0.62
C GLU A 25 -20.47 -0.01 1.73
N ILE A 26 -19.46 -0.73 2.21
CA ILE A 26 -18.56 -0.28 3.27
C ILE A 26 -17.25 0.26 2.68
N VAL A 27 -16.58 -0.53 1.83
CA VAL A 27 -15.32 -0.20 1.17
C VAL A 27 -15.59 0.51 -0.15
N LYS A 28 -15.41 1.83 -0.16
CA LYS A 28 -15.74 2.69 -1.31
C LYS A 28 -14.67 2.72 -2.40
N ASN A 29 -13.41 2.51 -2.01
CA ASN A 29 -12.29 2.52 -2.94
C ASN A 29 -11.45 1.26 -2.70
N PRO A 30 -11.84 0.10 -3.26
CA PRO A 30 -11.05 -1.13 -3.12
C PRO A 30 -9.63 -0.95 -3.67
N MET A 31 -8.64 -1.55 -3.00
CA MET A 31 -7.24 -1.52 -3.42
C MET A 31 -6.53 -2.79 -2.97
N ASP A 32 -5.52 -3.21 -3.73
CA ASP A 32 -4.71 -4.39 -3.50
C ASP A 32 -3.29 -4.24 -4.08
N LEU A 33 -2.37 -5.09 -3.69
CA LEU A 33 -0.95 -5.00 -4.07
C LEU A 33 -0.70 -5.30 -5.55
N SER A 34 -1.55 -6.05 -6.25
CA SER A 34 -1.40 -6.23 -7.70
C SER A 34 -1.85 -5.00 -8.48
N THR A 35 -2.83 -4.25 -7.95
CA THR A 35 -3.27 -2.95 -8.50
C THR A 35 -2.25 -1.85 -8.24
N VAL A 36 -1.61 -1.87 -7.07
CA VAL A 36 -0.42 -1.05 -6.78
C VAL A 36 0.78 -1.66 -7.51
N LYS A 37 0.81 -1.50 -8.85
CA LYS A 37 1.99 -1.88 -9.64
C LYS A 37 3.21 -1.26 -8.99
N VAL A 38 4.24 -2.09 -8.76
CA VAL A 38 5.48 -1.70 -8.10
C VAL A 38 6.02 -0.48 -8.80
N PHE A 39 5.80 0.69 -8.19
CA PHE A 39 6.33 1.91 -8.74
C PHE A 39 7.84 1.82 -8.59
N PRO A 40 8.61 2.18 -9.61
CA PRO A 40 10.05 2.31 -9.52
C PRO A 40 10.47 3.53 -8.67
N VAL A 41 9.71 3.89 -7.61
CA VAL A 41 10.10 4.88 -6.60
C VAL A 41 11.16 4.23 -5.73
N LEU A 42 12.35 4.07 -6.28
CA LEU A 42 13.66 4.27 -5.65
C LEU A 42 14.75 4.49 -6.72
N SER A 43 14.40 4.64 -8.00
CA SER A 43 15.41 5.10 -8.96
C SER A 43 15.78 6.54 -8.62
N ILE A 44 17.07 6.74 -8.42
CA ILE A 44 17.72 8.01 -8.09
C ILE A 44 17.71 8.94 -9.33
N SER A 45 17.28 8.44 -10.48
CA SER A 45 17.03 9.22 -11.68
C SER A 45 15.55 9.56 -11.81
N ASP A 46 15.25 10.83 -12.12
CA ASP A 46 13.93 11.36 -12.48
C ASP A 46 13.36 10.76 -13.80
N GLN A 47 13.86 9.60 -14.22
CA GLN A 47 13.39 8.91 -15.40
C GLN A 47 12.06 8.25 -15.09
N LYS A 48 11.00 9.06 -15.27
CA LYS A 48 9.62 8.62 -15.49
C LYS A 48 9.63 7.41 -16.41
N LEU A 49 9.43 6.24 -15.83
CA LEU A 49 9.00 5.09 -16.61
C LEU A 49 7.60 5.41 -17.13
N THR A 50 7.43 5.20 -18.43
CA THR A 50 6.40 5.76 -19.31
C THR A 50 4.97 5.26 -19.05
N ASP A 51 4.74 4.65 -17.89
CA ASP A 51 3.51 3.92 -17.54
C ASP A 51 3.05 4.22 -16.08
N ASN A 52 3.42 5.40 -15.57
CA ASN A 52 3.26 5.77 -14.18
C ASN A 52 1.80 6.12 -13.83
N LYS A 53 1.08 5.18 -13.20
CA LYS A 53 -0.25 5.42 -12.62
C LYS A 53 -0.24 6.53 -11.55
N TYR A 54 0.87 6.70 -10.83
CA TYR A 54 1.00 7.72 -9.78
C TYR A 54 1.77 8.96 -10.27
N PRO A 55 1.26 10.17 -10.02
CA PRO A 55 1.95 11.42 -10.35
C PRO A 55 3.21 11.64 -9.50
N ASP A 56 3.23 11.10 -8.28
CA ASP A 56 4.35 11.16 -7.37
C ASP A 56 4.35 9.97 -6.39
N ALA A 57 5.35 9.94 -5.50
CA ALA A 57 5.50 8.90 -4.51
C ALA A 57 4.46 8.98 -3.37
N TYR A 58 3.83 10.14 -3.15
CA TYR A 58 2.80 10.30 -2.13
C TYR A 58 1.49 9.65 -2.58
N ALA A 59 1.12 9.80 -3.85
CA ALA A 59 -0.05 9.12 -4.42
C ALA A 59 0.10 7.58 -4.38
N PHE A 60 1.31 7.04 -4.57
CA PHE A 60 1.60 5.63 -4.29
C PHE A 60 1.35 5.27 -2.81
N ALA A 61 1.82 6.12 -1.89
CA ALA A 61 1.65 5.87 -0.46
C ALA A 61 0.18 5.95 -0.01
N GLU A 62 -0.64 6.76 -0.67
CA GLU A 62 -2.09 6.81 -0.45
C GLU A 62 -2.76 5.48 -0.83
N ASP A 63 -2.47 4.92 -2.00
CA ASP A 63 -3.01 3.61 -2.40
C ASP A 63 -2.53 2.49 -1.45
N MET A 64 -1.27 2.52 -1.01
CA MET A 64 -0.77 1.56 -0.02
C MET A 64 -1.55 1.65 1.31
N ARG A 65 -1.78 2.86 1.83
CA ARG A 65 -2.59 3.08 3.05
C ARG A 65 -4.03 2.63 2.87
N LEU A 66 -4.57 2.77 1.66
CA LEU A 66 -5.93 2.37 1.33
C LEU A 66 -6.14 0.86 1.48
N ILE A 67 -5.15 0.04 1.08
CA ILE A 67 -5.20 -1.43 1.29
C ILE A 67 -5.43 -1.75 2.77
N TRP A 68 -4.61 -1.18 3.66
CA TRP A 68 -4.67 -1.48 5.08
C TRP A 68 -5.92 -0.91 5.75
N SER A 69 -6.26 0.35 5.44
CA SER A 69 -7.43 1.01 6.04
C SER A 69 -8.75 0.38 5.62
N ASN A 70 -8.88 -0.08 4.37
CA ASN A 70 -10.06 -0.85 3.94
C ASN A 70 -10.18 -2.17 4.68
N CYS A 71 -9.07 -2.87 4.91
CA CYS A 71 -9.05 -4.10 5.69
C CYS A 71 -9.52 -3.85 7.13
N ILE A 72 -8.98 -2.84 7.80
CA ILE A 72 -9.32 -2.49 9.18
C ILE A 72 -10.78 -2.02 9.29
N LEU A 73 -11.27 -1.29 8.29
CA LEU A 73 -12.65 -0.80 8.22
C LEU A 73 -13.66 -1.94 8.09
N TYR A 74 -13.41 -2.88 7.18
CA TYR A 74 -14.37 -3.95 6.87
C TYR A 74 -14.34 -5.08 7.90
N ASN A 75 -13.16 -5.43 8.39
CA ASN A 75 -12.98 -6.60 9.24
C ASN A 75 -13.13 -6.26 10.74
N PRO A 76 -13.90 -7.04 11.52
CA PRO A 76 -14.02 -6.82 12.96
C PRO A 76 -12.70 -7.02 13.73
N GLU A 77 -12.61 -6.37 14.90
CA GLU A 77 -11.53 -6.60 15.85
C GLU A 77 -11.43 -8.08 16.25
N GLY A 78 -10.19 -8.57 16.43
CA GLY A 78 -9.91 -9.96 16.78
C GLY A 78 -9.83 -10.92 15.59
N THR A 79 -10.10 -10.47 14.36
CA THR A 79 -9.86 -11.28 13.16
C THR A 79 -8.38 -11.25 12.75
N GLU A 80 -7.86 -12.37 12.26
CA GLU A 80 -6.45 -12.49 11.84
C GLU A 80 -6.13 -11.53 10.69
N VAL A 81 -7.03 -11.37 9.72
CA VAL A 81 -6.86 -10.46 8.59
C VAL A 81 -6.78 -8.99 9.03
N ARG A 82 -7.58 -8.58 10.02
CA ARG A 82 -7.47 -7.24 10.60
C ARG A 82 -6.15 -7.04 11.32
N ALA A 83 -5.72 -8.01 12.12
CA ALA A 83 -4.42 -7.94 12.80
C ALA A 83 -3.27 -7.81 11.79
N ALA A 84 -3.31 -8.53 10.66
CA ALA A 84 -2.37 -8.38 9.57
C ALA A 84 -2.42 -6.98 8.94
N GLY A 85 -3.62 -6.45 8.69
CA GLY A 85 -3.82 -5.08 8.17
C GLY A 85 -3.25 -3.99 9.10
N GLU A 86 -3.49 -4.10 10.40
CA GLU A 86 -2.93 -3.22 11.43
C GLU A 86 -1.40 -3.30 11.46
N HIS A 87 -0.85 -4.52 11.44
CA HIS A 87 0.59 -4.75 11.41
C HIS A 87 1.25 -4.12 10.17
N PHE A 88 0.70 -4.36 8.97
CA PHE A 88 1.25 -3.81 7.74
C PHE A 88 1.08 -2.30 7.64
N SER A 89 0.01 -1.73 8.21
CA SER A 89 -0.15 -0.28 8.29
C SER A 89 1.00 0.37 9.06
N VAL A 90 1.36 -0.18 10.22
CA VAL A 90 2.48 0.33 11.04
C VAL A 90 3.80 0.13 10.30
N LEU A 91 4.06 -1.07 9.81
CA LEU A 91 5.30 -1.40 9.10
C LEU A 91 5.51 -0.53 7.86
N PHE A 92 4.43 -0.20 7.14
CA PHE A 92 4.49 0.67 5.99
C PHE A 92 4.94 2.09 6.38
N GLU A 93 4.36 2.70 7.41
CA GLU A 93 4.74 4.05 7.84
C GLU A 93 6.20 4.13 8.32
N GLU A 94 6.67 3.11 9.03
CA GLU A 94 8.08 3.03 9.45
C GLU A 94 9.02 3.02 8.25
N LYS A 95 8.75 2.15 7.27
CA LYS A 95 9.56 2.04 6.04
C LYS A 95 9.46 3.31 5.20
N TRP A 96 8.27 3.87 5.06
CA TRP A 96 8.02 5.10 4.32
C TRP A 96 8.78 6.28 4.92
N LYS A 97 8.74 6.46 6.24
CA LYS A 97 9.51 7.51 6.93
C LYS A 97 11.01 7.34 6.76
N ALA A 98 11.53 6.11 6.92
CA ALA A 98 12.94 5.82 6.71
C ALA A 98 13.37 6.15 5.27
N LEU A 99 12.50 5.87 4.30
CA LEU A 99 12.72 6.18 2.89
C LEU A 99 12.83 7.68 2.62
N LEU A 100 11.88 8.47 3.14
CA LEU A 100 11.88 9.92 2.99
C LEU A 100 13.13 10.55 3.62
N ASN A 101 13.55 10.06 4.79
CA ASN A 101 14.76 10.52 5.44
C ASN A 101 16.01 10.22 4.62
N LYS A 102 16.14 9.01 4.07
CA LYS A 102 17.25 8.64 3.20
C LYS A 102 17.31 9.51 1.94
N ARG A 103 16.15 9.80 1.33
CA ARG A 103 16.06 10.69 0.17
C ARG A 103 16.48 12.11 0.52
N ARG A 104 16.00 12.66 1.65
CA ARG A 104 16.38 14.00 2.12
C ARG A 104 17.89 14.10 2.36
N PHE A 105 18.48 13.10 3.00
CA PHE A 105 19.92 13.04 3.23
C PHE A 105 20.72 13.04 1.91
N PHE A 106 20.33 12.20 0.95
CA PHE A 106 20.99 12.13 -0.35
C PHE A 106 20.92 13.47 -1.11
N LEU A 107 19.76 14.13 -1.14
CA LEU A 107 19.60 15.43 -1.78
C LEU A 107 20.45 16.53 -1.10
N SER A 108 20.63 16.47 0.23
CA SER A 108 21.50 17.42 0.93
C SER A 108 23.00 17.25 0.61
N MET A 109 23.43 16.06 0.18
CA MET A 109 24.83 15.79 -0.16
C MET A 109 25.22 16.24 -1.57
N ASN A 110 24.26 16.32 -2.50
CA ASN A 110 24.51 16.62 -3.92
C ASN A 110 24.25 18.09 -4.29
N ASN A 111 23.86 18.93 -3.32
CA ASN A 111 23.61 20.36 -3.51
C ASN A 111 24.80 21.24 -3.02
N ASN A 112 26.00 20.67 -2.88
CA ASN A 112 27.25 21.38 -2.55
C ASN A 112 28.28 21.21 -3.67
#